data_AF-A0A6G2PW10-F1
#
_entry.id   AF-A0A6G2PW10-F1
#
_cell.length_a   1.000
_cell.length_b   1.000
_cell.length_c   1.000
_cell.angle_alpha   90.00
_cell.angle_beta   90.00
_cell.angle_gamma   90.00
#
_symmetry.space_group_name_H-M   'P 1'
#
loop_
_entity.id
_entity.type
_entity.pdbx_description
1 polymer ?
#
loop_
_entity_poly.entity_id
_entity_poly.type
_entity_poly.pdbx_seq_one_letter_code
_entity_poly.pdbx_strand_id
1 'polypeptide(L)'
;MSHGVTSNTAGLEYSGESGGLNEATSDIFGTGVEFYANNSSDPGDYLIGEKININGDGKPLRYMDKPSKDGGSADYWSSSVGDEDVHYSSGVANHFFYLLSEGSGAKTVNGVDYDSPTKDGSTVTGIGRDKALQIWYKALTSYFTSTTNYADARKGTLSAATDLYGADSAEYKAVEAAWTGVDVH
;
A
#
# COMPACT_ATOMS: atom_id res chain seq x y z
N MET A 1 13.54 2.10 -8.77
CA MET A 1 13.04 2.96 -9.86
C MET A 1 11.89 3.86 -9.40
N SER A 2 10.95 3.35 -8.61
CA SER A 2 9.76 4.06 -8.16
C SER A 2 10.02 5.37 -7.39
N HIS A 3 11.03 5.46 -6.52
CA HIS A 3 11.44 6.75 -5.93
C HIS A 3 11.74 7.84 -6.97
N GLY A 4 12.25 7.47 -8.16
CA GLY A 4 12.47 8.40 -9.26
C GLY A 4 11.17 8.91 -9.90
N VAL A 5 10.10 8.09 -9.88
CA VAL A 5 8.76 8.55 -10.29
C VAL A 5 8.22 9.50 -9.24
N THR A 6 8.32 9.15 -7.95
CA THR A 6 7.89 10.00 -6.83
C THR A 6 8.57 11.37 -6.89
N SER A 7 9.88 11.43 -7.09
CA SER A 7 10.63 12.69 -7.13
C SER A 7 10.28 13.60 -8.31
N ASN A 8 9.79 13.04 -9.42
CA ASN A 8 9.36 13.80 -10.61
C ASN A 8 7.84 14.04 -10.65
N THR A 9 7.10 13.67 -9.60
CA THR A 9 5.64 13.83 -9.50
C THR A 9 5.26 14.54 -8.20
N ALA A 10 4.82 13.80 -7.17
CA ALA A 10 4.42 14.37 -5.88
C ALA A 10 5.59 15.03 -5.12
N GLY A 11 6.81 14.53 -5.31
CA GLY A 11 7.99 15.01 -4.60
C GLY A 11 7.90 14.79 -3.09
N LEU A 12 7.30 13.67 -2.65
CA LEU A 12 7.09 13.35 -1.23
C LEU A 12 8.38 13.48 -0.42
N GLU A 13 8.35 14.34 0.59
CA GLU A 13 9.45 14.56 1.51
C GLU A 13 9.78 13.26 2.24
N TYR A 14 11.07 12.94 2.36
CA TYR A 14 11.55 11.68 2.93
C TYR A 14 11.65 11.76 4.46
N SER A 15 10.56 12.16 5.11
CA SER A 15 10.43 12.30 6.56
C SER A 15 8.96 12.28 6.96
N GLY A 16 8.65 11.89 8.20
CA GLY A 16 7.26 11.88 8.66
C GLY A 16 6.37 10.93 7.84
N GLU A 17 5.07 11.23 7.81
CA GLU A 17 4.10 10.44 7.04
C GLU A 17 4.33 10.52 5.52
N SER A 18 4.82 11.65 4.99
CA SER A 18 5.18 11.76 3.57
C SER A 18 6.32 10.81 3.21
N GLY A 19 7.26 10.60 4.14
CA GLY A 19 8.35 9.64 3.97
C GLY A 19 7.86 8.20 3.95
N GLY A 20 6.96 7.85 4.87
CA GLY A 20 6.27 6.56 4.86
C GLY A 20 5.51 6.31 3.55
N LEU A 21 4.79 7.32 3.03
CA LEU A 21 4.12 7.25 1.73
C LEU A 21 5.10 7.13 0.55
N ASN A 22 6.30 7.71 0.66
CA ASN A 22 7.35 7.61 -0.35
C ASN A 22 7.88 6.16 -0.43
N GLU A 23 8.20 5.55 0.71
CA GLU A 23 8.57 4.13 0.81
C GLU A 23 7.44 3.21 0.32
N ALA A 24 6.22 3.40 0.80
CA ALA A 24 5.08 2.58 0.40
C ALA A 24 4.80 2.69 -1.11
N THR A 25 4.97 3.87 -1.72
CA THR A 25 4.85 4.03 -3.18
C THR A 25 5.87 3.16 -3.92
N SER A 26 7.09 3.03 -3.39
CA SER A 26 8.10 2.17 -3.97
C SER A 26 7.74 0.69 -3.85
N ASP A 27 7.26 0.26 -2.70
CA ASP A 27 6.78 -1.11 -2.48
C ASP A 27 5.59 -1.44 -3.39
N ILE A 28 4.55 -0.60 -3.41
CA ILE A 28 3.33 -0.76 -4.23
C ILE A 28 3.66 -0.94 -5.71
N PHE A 29 4.52 -0.08 -6.28
CA PHE A 29 4.90 -0.21 -7.68
C PHE A 29 5.90 -1.35 -7.91
N GLY A 30 6.74 -1.68 -6.94
CA GLY A 30 7.61 -2.86 -6.98
C GLY A 30 6.79 -4.14 -7.11
N THR A 31 5.84 -4.34 -6.20
CA THR A 31 4.86 -5.42 -6.24
C THR A 31 4.08 -5.42 -7.56
N GLY A 32 3.60 -4.27 -8.02
CA GLY A 32 2.92 -4.16 -9.32
C GLY A 32 3.79 -4.65 -10.50
N VAL A 33 5.08 -4.31 -10.50
CA VAL A 33 6.05 -4.78 -11.51
C VAL A 33 6.30 -6.27 -11.40
N GLU A 34 6.39 -6.82 -10.19
CA GLU A 34 6.60 -8.26 -9.96
C GLU A 34 5.43 -9.09 -10.52
N PHE A 35 4.19 -8.70 -10.19
CA PHE A 35 2.99 -9.29 -10.78
C PHE A 35 2.95 -9.15 -12.29
N TYR A 36 3.33 -7.99 -12.84
CA TYR A 36 3.36 -7.76 -14.29
C TYR A 36 4.41 -8.61 -14.99
N ALA A 37 5.59 -8.78 -14.39
CA ALA A 37 6.67 -9.58 -14.96
C ALA A 37 6.28 -11.05 -15.11
N ASN A 38 5.35 -11.54 -14.27
CA ASN A 38 4.78 -12.88 -14.33
C ASN A 38 5.87 -13.96 -14.49
N ASN A 39 6.93 -13.83 -13.70
CA ASN A 39 8.07 -14.74 -13.73
C ASN A 39 7.65 -16.08 -13.12
N SER A 40 7.72 -17.18 -13.87
CA SER A 40 7.32 -18.49 -13.35
C SER A 40 8.19 -18.99 -12.20
N SER A 41 9.43 -18.53 -12.11
CA SER A 41 10.36 -18.87 -11.02
C SER A 41 10.16 -17.99 -9.78
N ASP A 42 9.41 -16.90 -9.96
CA ASP A 42 9.09 -15.95 -8.91
C ASP A 42 7.73 -15.30 -9.19
N PRO A 43 6.63 -16.04 -8.96
CA PRO A 43 5.30 -15.53 -9.22
C PRO A 43 5.01 -14.35 -8.30
N GLY A 44 4.45 -13.28 -8.85
CA GLY A 44 4.20 -12.06 -8.09
C GLY A 44 3.44 -12.30 -6.79
N ASP A 45 3.93 -11.67 -5.72
CA ASP A 45 3.33 -11.76 -4.41
C ASP A 45 3.36 -10.39 -3.68
N TYR A 46 2.84 -10.35 -2.45
CA TYR A 46 2.76 -9.16 -1.61
C TYR A 46 3.82 -9.13 -0.49
N LEU A 47 4.91 -9.87 -0.69
CA LEU A 47 6.11 -9.85 0.12
C LEU A 47 7.10 -8.90 -0.54
N ILE A 48 7.95 -8.26 0.27
CA ILE A 48 8.97 -7.35 -0.24
C ILE A 48 10.34 -7.92 0.06
N GLY A 49 11.13 -8.23 -0.96
CA GLY A 49 12.54 -8.60 -0.82
C GLY A 49 12.80 -10.03 -0.33
N GLU A 50 11.85 -10.94 -0.52
CA GLU A 50 11.96 -12.38 -0.26
C GLU A 50 13.07 -13.06 -1.06
N LYS A 51 13.35 -12.67 -2.32
CA LYS A 51 14.46 -13.27 -3.09
C LYS A 51 15.85 -12.81 -2.70
N ILE A 52 16.00 -11.54 -2.31
CA ILE A 52 17.32 -11.04 -1.95
C ILE A 52 17.79 -11.65 -0.62
N ASN A 53 16.85 -12.00 0.26
CA ASN A 53 17.10 -12.62 1.56
C ASN A 53 18.25 -11.92 2.31
N ILE A 54 18.16 -10.59 2.42
CA ILE A 54 19.27 -9.75 2.89
C ILE A 54 19.72 -10.09 4.32
N ASN A 55 18.79 -10.62 5.14
CA ASN A 55 19.04 -11.05 6.51
C ASN A 55 19.51 -12.52 6.60
N GLY A 56 19.46 -13.27 5.49
CA GLY A 56 19.88 -14.67 5.41
C GLY A 56 18.96 -15.66 6.12
N ASP A 57 17.78 -15.24 6.58
CA ASP A 57 16.83 -16.05 7.36
C ASP A 57 15.68 -16.64 6.54
N GLY A 58 15.66 -16.37 5.24
CA GLY A 58 14.67 -16.86 4.28
C GLY A 58 13.33 -16.15 4.36
N LYS A 59 13.24 -15.03 5.10
CA LYS A 59 12.03 -14.22 5.22
C LYS A 59 12.10 -12.98 4.33
N PRO A 60 10.96 -12.46 3.87
CA PRO A 60 10.92 -11.14 3.25
C PRO A 60 11.30 -10.04 4.24
N LEU A 61 11.70 -8.90 3.69
CA LEU A 61 11.97 -7.68 4.44
C LEU A 61 10.71 -7.05 5.02
N ARG A 62 9.64 -7.01 4.23
CA ARG A 62 8.34 -6.42 4.63
C ARG A 62 7.19 -7.25 4.08
N TYR A 63 6.02 -7.03 4.68
CA TYR A 63 4.77 -7.68 4.34
C TYR A 63 3.71 -6.61 4.05
N MET A 64 2.97 -6.72 2.95
CA MET A 64 1.88 -5.78 2.71
C MET A 64 0.55 -6.22 3.35
N ASP A 65 0.33 -7.51 3.62
CA ASP A 65 -0.94 -8.03 4.18
C ASP A 65 -1.13 -7.73 5.67
N LYS A 66 -0.03 -7.72 6.41
CA LYS A 66 0.04 -7.43 7.84
C LYS A 66 1.49 -6.99 8.15
N PRO A 67 1.82 -5.70 7.92
CA PRO A 67 3.17 -5.15 8.05
C PRO A 67 3.94 -5.58 9.30
N SER A 68 3.28 -5.64 10.46
CA SER A 68 3.89 -6.01 11.75
C SER A 68 4.52 -7.41 11.80
N LYS A 69 4.29 -8.26 10.79
CA LYS A 69 4.98 -9.56 10.62
C LYS A 69 6.50 -9.41 10.47
N ASP A 70 7.00 -8.26 10.06
CA ASP A 70 8.44 -7.96 10.05
C ASP A 70 9.00 -7.57 11.44
N GLY A 71 8.12 -7.36 12.43
CA GLY A 71 8.46 -7.01 13.80
C GLY A 71 8.58 -5.51 14.10
N GLY A 72 8.34 -4.63 13.12
CA GLY A 72 8.48 -3.19 13.30
C GLY A 72 7.46 -2.32 12.56
N SER A 73 6.99 -2.72 11.38
CA SER A 73 6.12 -1.89 10.56
C SER A 73 4.71 -1.74 11.14
N ALA A 74 4.14 -0.55 10.98
CA ALA A 74 2.81 -0.24 11.47
C ALA A 74 1.72 -0.87 10.58
N ASP A 75 0.85 -1.69 11.18
CA ASP A 75 -0.35 -2.23 10.50
C ASP A 75 -1.41 -1.15 10.25
N TYR A 76 -1.48 -0.14 11.10
CA TYR A 76 -2.57 0.83 11.15
C TYR A 76 -2.03 2.23 11.44
N TRP A 77 -2.73 3.26 10.97
CA TRP A 77 -2.42 4.63 11.31
C TRP A 77 -2.57 4.89 12.81
N SER A 78 -1.74 5.80 13.31
CA SER A 78 -1.87 6.40 14.62
C SER A 78 -1.28 7.80 14.56
N SER A 79 -1.63 8.67 15.52
CA SER A 79 -1.11 10.05 15.54
C SER A 79 0.41 10.15 15.70
N SER A 80 1.10 9.08 16.09
CA SER A 80 2.55 9.02 16.24
C SER A 80 3.25 8.22 15.13
N VAL A 81 2.51 7.71 14.13
CA VAL A 81 3.13 6.87 13.09
C VAL A 81 4.17 7.62 12.27
N GLY A 82 4.02 8.94 12.13
CA GLY A 82 5.02 9.80 11.49
C GLY A 82 6.33 9.94 12.26
N ASP A 83 6.41 9.54 13.53
CA ASP A 83 7.65 9.57 14.32
C ASP A 83 8.51 8.30 14.11
N GLU A 84 7.96 7.27 13.48
CA GLU A 84 8.69 6.05 13.14
C GLU A 84 9.64 6.28 11.94
N ASP A 85 10.62 5.38 11.79
CA ASP A 85 11.39 5.32 10.55
C ASP A 85 10.45 5.13 9.36
N VAL A 86 10.75 5.80 8.25
CA VAL A 86 9.89 5.81 7.05
C VAL A 86 9.62 4.41 6.50
N HIS A 87 10.54 3.47 6.69
CA HIS A 87 10.35 2.09 6.25
C HIS A 87 9.31 1.35 7.10
N TYR A 88 9.12 1.72 8.38
CA TYR A 88 8.11 1.12 9.27
C TYR A 88 6.76 1.84 9.15
N SER A 89 6.77 3.17 9.07
CA SER A 89 5.54 3.94 8.88
C SER A 89 4.92 3.70 7.50
N SER A 90 5.69 3.22 6.52
CA SER A 90 5.19 2.76 5.21
C SER A 90 4.15 1.63 5.30
N GLY A 91 4.18 0.87 6.40
CA GLY A 91 3.28 -0.26 6.63
C GLY A 91 1.81 0.09 6.45
N VAL A 92 1.38 1.29 6.87
CA VAL A 92 -0.01 1.73 6.76
C VAL A 92 -0.48 1.78 5.30
N ALA A 93 0.31 2.38 4.40
CA ALA A 93 -0.03 2.44 2.97
C ALA A 93 0.15 1.09 2.26
N ASN A 94 1.14 0.28 2.67
CA ASN A 94 1.29 -1.07 2.17
C ASN A 94 0.06 -1.93 2.51
N HIS A 95 -0.43 -1.83 3.75
CA HIS A 95 -1.63 -2.52 4.21
C HIS A 95 -2.90 -2.03 3.53
N PHE A 96 -3.05 -0.71 3.39
CA PHE A 96 -4.12 -0.12 2.58
C PHE A 96 -4.15 -0.70 1.16
N PHE A 97 -2.99 -0.78 0.50
CA PHE A 97 -2.92 -1.26 -0.88
C PHE A 97 -3.26 -2.75 -1.00
N TYR A 98 -2.83 -3.58 -0.05
CA TYR A 98 -3.23 -4.99 0.00
C TYR A 98 -4.75 -5.11 0.18
N LEU A 99 -5.33 -4.42 1.16
CA LEU A 99 -6.78 -4.45 1.42
C LEU A 99 -7.58 -3.98 0.21
N LEU A 100 -7.15 -2.90 -0.45
CA LEU A 100 -7.81 -2.39 -1.66
C LEU A 100 -7.72 -3.40 -2.81
N SER A 101 -6.57 -4.07 -2.96
CA SER A 101 -6.34 -5.00 -4.07
C SER A 101 -7.05 -6.34 -3.87
N GLU A 102 -6.89 -6.94 -2.70
CA GLU A 102 -7.23 -8.34 -2.44
C GLU A 102 -8.42 -8.53 -1.49
N GLY A 103 -8.73 -7.53 -0.67
CA GLY A 103 -9.71 -7.59 0.41
C GLY A 103 -9.10 -8.05 1.74
N SER A 104 -9.90 -7.96 2.80
CA SER A 104 -9.53 -8.44 4.14
C SER A 104 -9.77 -9.95 4.31
N GLY A 105 -9.08 -10.57 5.26
CA GLY A 105 -9.22 -11.97 5.66
C GLY A 105 -8.31 -12.92 4.90
N ALA A 106 -8.59 -14.21 5.06
CA ALA A 106 -7.78 -15.28 4.50
C ALA A 106 -7.86 -15.33 2.97
N LYS A 107 -6.70 -15.35 2.29
CA LYS A 107 -6.59 -15.48 0.85
C LYS A 107 -5.26 -16.10 0.44
N THR A 108 -5.29 -16.98 -0.56
CA THR A 108 -4.07 -17.47 -1.21
C THR A 108 -3.88 -16.75 -2.55
N VAL A 109 -2.75 -16.10 -2.75
CA VAL A 109 -2.37 -15.48 -4.04
C VAL A 109 -1.06 -16.13 -4.49
N ASN A 110 -1.07 -16.72 -5.70
CA ASN A 110 0.10 -17.37 -6.30
C ASN A 110 0.85 -18.38 -5.39
N GLY A 111 0.12 -19.03 -4.48
CA GLY A 111 0.68 -20.02 -3.55
C GLY A 111 1.20 -19.46 -2.22
N VAL A 112 1.07 -18.14 -2.00
CA VAL A 112 1.34 -17.50 -0.70
C VAL A 112 0.02 -17.28 0.03
N ASP A 113 -0.04 -17.75 1.28
CA ASP A 113 -1.19 -17.59 2.15
C ASP A 113 -1.11 -16.28 2.94
N TYR A 114 -2.18 -15.51 2.89
CA TYR A 114 -2.38 -14.25 3.58
C TYR A 114 -3.60 -14.33 4.49
N ASP A 115 -3.59 -13.55 5.57
CA ASP A 115 -4.75 -13.33 6.44
C ASP A 115 -4.71 -11.90 6.98
N SER A 116 -5.32 -10.98 6.21
CA SER A 116 -5.16 -9.54 6.40
C SER A 116 -6.29 -8.95 7.27
N PRO A 117 -5.99 -8.44 8.47
CA PRO A 117 -7.00 -7.87 9.35
C PRO A 117 -7.37 -6.43 8.98
N THR A 118 -8.52 -5.96 9.45
CA THR A 118 -8.84 -4.53 9.54
C THR A 118 -8.81 -4.11 11.01
N LYS A 119 -8.53 -2.82 11.27
CA LYS A 119 -8.44 -2.27 12.63
C LYS A 119 -9.73 -2.49 13.43
N ASP A 120 -10.87 -2.29 12.78
CA ASP A 120 -12.20 -2.32 13.37
C ASP A 120 -12.91 -3.67 13.20
N GLY A 121 -12.25 -4.66 12.56
CA GLY A 121 -12.83 -5.97 12.26
C GLY A 121 -13.87 -5.96 11.14
N SER A 122 -14.00 -4.85 10.40
CA SER A 122 -14.85 -4.77 9.21
C SER A 122 -14.30 -5.62 8.06
N THR A 123 -15.15 -5.96 7.10
CA THR A 123 -14.74 -6.67 5.87
C THR A 123 -14.52 -5.69 4.73
N VAL A 124 -13.36 -5.76 4.09
CA VAL A 124 -13.04 -5.03 2.86
C VAL A 124 -13.12 -5.98 1.68
N THR A 125 -13.88 -5.60 0.65
CA THR A 125 -13.91 -6.30 -0.64
C THR A 125 -12.90 -5.65 -1.59
N GLY A 126 -11.90 -6.41 -2.03
CA GLY A 126 -10.87 -5.91 -2.96
C GLY A 126 -11.42 -5.63 -4.36
N ILE A 127 -10.83 -4.64 -5.05
CA ILE A 127 -11.20 -4.23 -6.41
C ILE A 127 -10.26 -4.79 -7.48
N GLY A 128 -9.27 -5.57 -7.07
CA GLY A 128 -8.21 -6.06 -7.93
C GLY A 128 -7.05 -5.06 -8.05
N ARG A 129 -5.85 -5.62 -8.10
CA ARG A 129 -4.57 -4.90 -8.14
C ARG A 129 -4.43 -3.90 -9.28
N ASP A 130 -4.90 -4.23 -10.48
CA ASP A 130 -4.78 -3.32 -11.64
C ASP A 130 -5.51 -1.99 -11.39
N LYS A 131 -6.71 -2.05 -10.80
CA LYS A 131 -7.47 -0.84 -10.45
C LYS A 131 -6.82 -0.10 -9.28
N ALA A 132 -6.35 -0.83 -8.26
CA ALA A 132 -5.64 -0.25 -7.13
C ALA A 132 -4.38 0.52 -7.57
N LEU A 133 -3.58 -0.05 -8.47
CA LEU A 133 -2.40 0.59 -9.05
C LEU A 133 -2.76 1.85 -9.84
N GLN A 134 -3.83 1.80 -10.65
CA GLN A 134 -4.29 2.98 -11.40
C GLN A 134 -4.72 4.11 -10.47
N ILE A 135 -5.44 3.80 -9.40
CA ILE A 135 -5.86 4.79 -8.39
C ILE A 135 -4.64 5.38 -7.69
N TRP A 136 -3.71 4.55 -7.21
CA TRP A 136 -2.50 5.04 -6.53
C TRP A 136 -1.65 5.92 -7.45
N TYR A 137 -1.43 5.49 -8.69
CA TYR A 137 -0.67 6.27 -9.67
C TYR A 137 -1.34 7.60 -10.01
N LYS A 138 -2.65 7.61 -10.24
CA LYS A 138 -3.41 8.85 -10.47
C LYS A 138 -3.34 9.77 -9.25
N ALA A 139 -3.44 9.23 -8.04
CA ALA A 139 -3.32 9.99 -6.80
C ALA A 139 -1.94 10.64 -6.64
N LEU A 140 -0.88 9.85 -6.80
CA LEU A 140 0.50 10.29 -6.74
C LEU A 140 0.81 11.40 -7.75
N THR A 141 0.29 11.29 -8.97
CA THR A 141 0.65 12.22 -10.06
C THR A 141 -0.24 13.46 -10.17
N SER A 142 -1.44 13.45 -9.58
CA SER A 142 -2.41 14.53 -9.73
C SER A 142 -2.82 15.24 -8.44
N TYR A 143 -2.75 14.56 -7.28
CA TYR A 143 -3.30 15.11 -6.03
C TYR A 143 -2.29 15.14 -4.88
N PHE A 144 -1.31 14.24 -4.87
CA PHE A 144 -0.29 14.25 -3.84
C PHE A 144 0.67 15.42 -4.07
N THR A 145 1.19 15.93 -2.96
CA THR A 145 2.16 17.03 -2.89
C THR A 145 3.33 16.58 -2.02
N SER A 146 4.37 17.40 -1.91
CA SER A 146 5.58 17.02 -1.16
C SER A 146 5.31 16.73 0.32
N THR A 147 4.29 17.39 0.90
CA THR A 147 3.92 17.27 2.32
C THR A 147 2.65 16.44 2.54
N THR A 148 2.24 15.62 1.58
CA THR A 148 1.05 14.77 1.75
C THR A 148 1.24 13.82 2.93
N ASN A 149 0.29 13.84 3.86
CA ASN A 149 0.18 12.92 4.99
C ASN A 149 -0.88 11.84 4.71
N TYR A 150 -1.12 10.90 5.62
CA TYR A 150 -2.06 9.79 5.40
C TYR A 150 -3.51 10.26 5.18
N ALA A 151 -3.97 11.27 5.93
CA ALA A 151 -5.30 11.83 5.74
C ALA A 151 -5.46 12.48 4.35
N ASP A 152 -4.43 13.16 3.85
CA ASP A 152 -4.44 13.75 2.52
C ASP A 152 -4.24 12.69 1.42
N ALA A 153 -3.52 11.60 1.69
CA ALA A 153 -3.44 10.45 0.80
C ALA A 153 -4.81 9.77 0.61
N ARG A 154 -5.59 9.65 1.69
CA ARG A 154 -7.00 9.22 1.64
C ARG A 154 -7.82 10.12 0.71
N LYS A 155 -7.79 11.44 0.91
CA LYS A 155 -8.51 12.39 0.03
C LYS A 155 -8.07 12.30 -1.43
N GLY A 156 -6.76 12.20 -1.69
CA GLY A 156 -6.20 12.13 -3.03
C GLY A 156 -6.59 10.84 -3.77
N THR A 157 -6.59 9.70 -3.08
CA THR A 157 -7.02 8.42 -3.67
C THR A 157 -8.53 8.36 -3.89
N LEU A 158 -9.35 8.95 -3.02
CA LEU A 158 -10.80 9.09 -3.26
C LEU A 158 -11.11 9.99 -4.46
N SER A 159 -10.34 11.09 -4.61
CA SER A 159 -10.44 11.96 -5.79
C SER A 159 -10.03 11.21 -7.06
N ALA A 160 -8.94 10.43 -7.01
CA ALA A 160 -8.51 9.58 -8.12
C ALA A 160 -9.55 8.51 -8.49
N ALA A 161 -10.15 7.84 -7.50
CA ALA A 161 -11.22 6.87 -7.75
C ALA A 161 -12.46 7.53 -8.37
N THR A 162 -12.81 8.75 -7.92
CA THR A 162 -13.89 9.54 -8.51
C THR A 162 -13.63 9.88 -9.97
N ASP A 163 -12.43 10.36 -10.29
CA ASP A 163 -12.04 10.71 -11.66
C ASP A 163 -12.03 9.49 -12.61
N LEU A 164 -11.58 8.33 -12.11
CA LEU A 164 -11.43 7.12 -12.93
C LEU A 164 -12.74 6.33 -13.07
N TYR A 165 -13.57 6.28 -12.02
CA TYR A 165 -14.70 5.35 -11.91
C TYR A 165 -16.02 6.02 -11.49
N GLY A 166 -15.98 7.24 -10.96
CA GLY A 166 -17.14 7.97 -10.44
C GLY A 166 -17.32 7.85 -8.92
N ALA A 167 -17.94 8.86 -8.30
CA ALA A 167 -18.07 8.98 -6.84
C ALA A 167 -18.95 7.88 -6.19
N ASP A 168 -19.91 7.33 -6.93
CA ASP A 168 -20.81 6.28 -6.43
C ASP A 168 -20.31 4.84 -6.74
N SER A 169 -19.13 4.72 -7.36
CA SER A 169 -18.56 3.47 -7.84
C SER A 169 -18.20 2.49 -6.71
N ALA A 170 -18.03 1.22 -7.07
CA ALA A 170 -17.53 0.22 -6.12
C ALA A 170 -16.08 0.53 -5.72
N GLU A 171 -15.29 1.09 -6.64
CA GLU A 171 -13.91 1.48 -6.46
C GLU A 171 -13.76 2.61 -5.44
N TYR A 172 -14.57 3.65 -5.53
CA TYR A 172 -14.59 4.72 -4.54
C TYR A 172 -14.88 4.18 -3.13
N LYS A 173 -15.94 3.36 -3.02
CA LYS A 173 -16.35 2.74 -1.75
C LYS A 173 -15.28 1.80 -1.18
N ALA A 174 -14.56 1.08 -2.04
CA ALA A 174 -13.47 0.21 -1.62
C ALA A 174 -12.24 1.00 -1.15
N VAL A 175 -11.91 2.13 -1.79
CA VAL A 175 -10.86 3.04 -1.30
C VAL A 175 -11.22 3.58 0.08
N GLU A 176 -12.47 4.02 0.27
CA GLU A 176 -12.96 4.48 1.57
C GLU A 176 -12.83 3.38 2.64
N ALA A 177 -13.32 2.17 2.33
CA ALA A 177 -13.29 1.03 3.24
C ALA A 177 -11.86 0.58 3.57
N ALA A 178 -10.95 0.55 2.60
CA ALA A 178 -9.57 0.15 2.83
C ALA A 178 -8.82 1.16 3.72
N TRP A 179 -9.03 2.48 3.53
CA TRP A 179 -8.42 3.49 4.42
C TRP A 179 -8.98 3.41 5.84
N THR A 180 -10.28 3.22 5.98
CA THR A 180 -10.92 2.99 7.29
C THR A 180 -10.39 1.70 7.94
N GLY A 181 -10.16 0.65 7.14
CA GLY A 181 -9.56 -0.60 7.60
C GLY A 181 -8.15 -0.43 8.18
N VAL A 182 -7.40 0.59 7.76
CA VAL A 182 -6.11 0.98 8.34
C VAL A 182 -6.16 2.18 9.28
N ASP A 183 -7.35 2.53 9.79
CA ASP A 183 -7.58 3.59 10.78
C ASP A 183 -7.26 5.03 10.30
N VAL A 184 -7.25 5.27 8.99
CA VAL A 184 -7.11 6.61 8.41
C VAL A 184 -8.49 7.15 8.07
N HIS A 185 -8.87 8.33 8.58
CA HIS A 185 -10.22 8.91 8.45
C HIS A 185 -10.24 10.23 7.68
#